data_AF-A0A7K2ZHS3-F1
#
_entry.id   AF-A0A7K2ZHS3-F1
#
_cell.length_a   1.000
_cell.length_b   1.000
_cell.length_c   1.000
_cell.angle_alpha   90.00
_cell.angle_beta   90.00
_cell.angle_gamma   90.00
#
_symmetry.space_group_name_H-M   'P 1'
#
loop_
_entity.id
_entity.type
_entity.pdbx_description
1 polymer ?
#
loop_
_entity_poly.entity_id
_entity_poly.type
_entity_poly.pdbx_seq_one_letter_code
_entity_poly.pdbx_strand_id
1 'polypeptide(L)'
;PDTPPPGGSTAAALAAYGEALRGDPWLDAWPVTLRDVIPVPSEGGWQLADAEGASALPLSSAALSRPGLWKLVALSGGGPVTVFGELGHRGFDPFAAWDTGGTGGGDGSGSGSAEVTDGAVRLI
;
A
#
# COMPACT_ATOMS: atom_id res chain seq x y z
N PRO A 1 -2.14 2.33 14.95
CA PRO A 1 -3.56 1.93 14.98
C PRO A 1 -3.64 0.57 14.32
N ASP A 2 -4.28 -0.36 15.01
CA ASP A 2 -4.36 -1.79 14.67
C ASP A 2 -5.08 -2.01 13.33
N THR A 3 -5.94 -1.05 12.95
CA THR A 3 -6.73 -1.09 11.72
C THR A 3 -6.31 0.00 10.75
N PRO A 4 -6.24 -0.31 9.44
CA PRO A 4 -5.95 0.69 8.42
C PRO A 4 -7.06 1.73 8.33
N PRO A 5 -6.75 3.00 7.98
CA PRO A 5 -7.78 3.98 7.63
C PRO A 5 -8.66 3.49 6.48
N PRO A 6 -9.91 3.99 6.33
CA PRO A 6 -10.73 3.68 5.18
C PRO A 6 -9.98 3.94 3.87
N GLY A 7 -10.15 3.04 2.91
CA GLY A 7 -9.43 3.05 1.64
C GLY A 7 -10.28 2.52 0.51
N GLY A 8 -9.70 2.46 -0.68
CA GLY A 8 -10.37 1.96 -1.86
C GLY A 8 -9.41 1.40 -2.90
N SER A 9 -9.94 1.17 -4.10
CA SER A 9 -9.17 0.69 -5.25
C SER A 9 -8.14 1.71 -5.72
N THR A 10 -7.21 1.24 -6.56
CA THR A 10 -6.23 2.12 -7.23
C THR A 10 -6.91 3.17 -8.10
N ALA A 11 -8.02 2.82 -8.76
CA ALA A 11 -8.82 3.75 -9.56
C ALA A 11 -9.50 4.83 -8.70
N ALA A 12 -10.04 4.46 -7.54
CA ALA A 12 -10.64 5.41 -6.60
C ALA A 12 -9.59 6.40 -6.05
N ALA A 13 -8.38 5.91 -5.75
CA ALA A 13 -7.27 6.76 -5.32
C ALA A 13 -6.85 7.77 -6.40
N LEU A 14 -6.78 7.35 -7.67
CA LEU A 14 -6.49 8.25 -8.80
C LEU A 14 -7.57 9.33 -8.96
N ALA A 15 -8.85 8.96 -8.85
CA ALA A 15 -9.95 9.91 -8.92
C ALA A 15 -9.88 10.93 -7.77
N ALA A 16 -9.65 10.48 -6.53
CA ALA A 16 -9.50 11.36 -5.37
C ALA A 16 -8.31 12.31 -5.51
N TYR A 17 -7.17 11.82 -6.00
CA TYR A 17 -6.01 12.67 -6.29
C TYR A 17 -6.30 13.72 -7.35
N GLY A 18 -7.00 13.35 -8.44
CA GLY A 18 -7.41 14.29 -9.48
C GLY A 18 -8.36 15.39 -8.98
N GLU A 19 -9.30 15.05 -8.09
CA GLU A 19 -10.17 16.02 -7.43
C GLU A 19 -9.38 16.96 -6.51
N ALA A 20 -8.45 16.42 -5.73
CA ALA A 20 -7.60 17.23 -4.85
C ALA A 20 -6.72 18.21 -5.65
N LEU A 21 -6.10 17.75 -6.73
CA LEU A 21 -5.32 18.59 -7.66
C LEU A 21 -6.16 19.70 -8.30
N ARG A 22 -7.43 19.44 -8.59
CA ARG A 22 -8.34 20.48 -9.11
C ARG A 22 -8.56 21.59 -8.09
N GLY A 23 -8.63 21.25 -6.81
CA GLY A 23 -8.79 22.21 -5.70
C GLY A 23 -7.50 22.96 -5.37
N ASP A 24 -6.35 22.30 -5.50
CA ASP A 24 -5.02 22.87 -5.28
C ASP A 24 -4.03 22.40 -6.36
N PRO A 25 -3.80 23.20 -7.41
CA PRO A 25 -2.87 22.85 -8.49
C PRO A 25 -1.41 22.72 -8.07
N TRP A 26 -1.04 23.17 -6.87
CA TRP A 26 0.31 23.05 -6.32
C TRP A 26 0.46 21.85 -5.37
N LEU A 27 -0.57 21.00 -5.26
CA LEU A 27 -0.52 19.80 -4.42
C LEU A 27 0.56 18.83 -4.88
N ASP A 28 1.53 18.57 -4.01
CA ASP A 28 2.64 17.65 -4.30
C ASP A 28 2.19 16.17 -4.30
N ALA A 29 1.41 15.77 -3.31
CA ALA A 29 0.91 14.42 -3.12
C ALA A 29 -0.38 14.39 -2.28
N TRP A 30 -1.10 13.27 -2.33
CA TRP A 30 -2.35 13.06 -1.61
C TRP A 30 -2.32 11.77 -0.79
N PRO A 31 -2.69 11.81 0.51
CA PRO A 31 -2.71 10.61 1.35
C PRO A 31 -3.83 9.65 0.90
N VAL A 32 -3.49 8.39 0.69
CA VAL A 32 -4.45 7.35 0.28
C VAL A 32 -4.18 6.03 0.99
N THR A 33 -5.27 5.33 1.30
CA THR A 33 -5.22 3.90 1.66
C THR A 33 -5.72 3.09 0.46
N LEU A 34 -4.84 2.25 -0.08
CA LEU A 34 -5.16 1.28 -1.12
C LEU A 34 -5.56 -0.04 -0.48
N ARG A 35 -6.72 -0.57 -0.87
CA ARG A 35 -7.23 -1.86 -0.42
C ARG A 35 -6.99 -2.91 -1.48
N ASP A 36 -6.71 -4.13 -1.03
CA ASP A 36 -6.64 -5.33 -1.87
C ASP A 36 -5.70 -5.15 -3.08
N VAL A 37 -4.50 -4.63 -2.81
CA VAL A 37 -3.45 -4.44 -3.83
C VAL A 37 -2.33 -5.45 -3.69
N ILE A 38 -1.74 -5.85 -4.82
CA ILE A 38 -0.64 -6.81 -4.89
C ILE A 38 0.61 -6.07 -5.43
N PRO A 39 1.72 -6.03 -4.68
CA PRO A 39 2.99 -5.54 -5.21
C PRO A 39 3.50 -6.51 -6.28
N VAL A 40 3.66 -6.02 -7.52
CA VAL A 40 4.13 -6.81 -8.65
C VAL A 40 5.29 -6.10 -9.37
N PRO A 41 6.26 -6.85 -9.93
CA PRO A 41 7.25 -6.28 -10.84
C PRO A 41 6.60 -5.69 -12.09
N SER A 42 7.23 -4.67 -12.68
CA SER A 42 6.86 -4.02 -13.93
C SER A 42 8.11 -3.62 -14.72
N GLU A 43 7.97 -3.23 -15.99
CA GLU A 43 9.13 -2.85 -16.84
C GLU A 43 9.98 -1.70 -16.24
N GLY A 44 9.36 -0.79 -15.48
CA GLY A 44 10.02 0.36 -14.87
C GLY A 44 10.38 0.22 -13.39
N GLY A 45 10.18 -0.96 -12.79
CA GLY A 45 10.39 -1.18 -11.35
C GLY A 45 9.26 -1.99 -10.72
N TRP A 46 8.59 -1.46 -9.72
CA TRP A 46 7.48 -2.12 -9.01
C TRP A 46 6.22 -1.27 -9.04
N GLN A 47 5.07 -1.93 -8.98
CA GLN A 47 3.76 -1.30 -8.92
C GLN A 47 2.83 -2.03 -7.94
N LEU A 48 1.79 -1.34 -7.49
CA LEU A 48 0.67 -1.91 -6.75
C LEU A 48 -0.48 -2.16 -7.72
N ALA A 49 -0.68 -3.42 -8.10
CA ALA A 49 -1.80 -3.84 -8.93
C ALA A 49 -3.05 -4.02 -8.08
N ASP A 50 -4.18 -3.55 -8.57
CA ASP A 50 -5.49 -3.87 -8.00
C ASP A 50 -5.78 -5.36 -8.16
N ALA A 51 -6.13 -6.07 -7.08
CA ALA A 51 -6.41 -7.51 -7.15
C ALA A 51 -7.71 -7.83 -7.89
N GLU A 52 -8.69 -6.91 -7.88
CA GLU A 52 -9.99 -7.09 -8.53
C GLU A 52 -10.13 -6.27 -9.82
N GLY A 53 -9.29 -5.25 -9.99
CA GLY A 53 -9.30 -4.33 -11.12
C GLY A 53 -8.20 -4.58 -12.16
N ALA A 54 -8.21 -3.75 -13.22
CA ALA A 54 -7.18 -3.74 -14.26
C ALA A 54 -6.15 -2.61 -14.08
N SER A 55 -6.27 -1.80 -13.03
CA SER A 55 -5.40 -0.65 -12.77
C SER A 55 -4.26 -1.01 -11.83
N ALA A 56 -3.12 -0.35 -12.03
CA ALA A 56 -1.96 -0.45 -11.17
C ALA A 56 -1.33 0.93 -10.96
N LEU A 57 -0.73 1.14 -9.78
CA LEU A 57 -0.02 2.36 -9.43
C LEU A 57 1.48 2.09 -9.35
N PRO A 58 2.33 2.76 -10.16
CA PRO A 58 3.78 2.61 -10.04
C PRO A 58 4.24 3.10 -8.66
N LEU A 59 5.18 2.37 -8.05
CA LEU A 59 5.84 2.83 -6.85
C LEU A 59 6.82 3.97 -7.18
N SER A 60 6.88 4.96 -6.30
CA SER A 60 7.77 6.10 -6.47
C SER A 60 9.25 5.68 -6.41
N SER A 61 10.13 6.43 -7.06
CA SER A 61 11.57 6.15 -7.00
C SER A 61 12.12 6.15 -5.57
N ALA A 62 11.54 6.97 -4.69
CA ALA A 62 11.88 6.98 -3.27
C ALA A 62 11.55 5.62 -2.62
N ALA A 63 10.34 5.10 -2.84
CA ALA A 63 9.92 3.78 -2.37
C ALA A 63 10.83 2.66 -2.87
N LEU A 64 11.19 2.67 -4.16
CA LEU A 64 12.07 1.68 -4.78
C LEU A 64 13.48 1.66 -4.18
N SER A 65 13.95 2.80 -3.65
CA SER A 65 15.28 2.93 -3.05
C SER A 65 15.36 2.45 -1.59
N ARG A 66 14.23 2.19 -0.93
CA ARG A 66 14.16 1.85 0.50
C ARG A 66 14.02 0.34 0.74
N PRO A 67 14.52 -0.18 1.87
CA PRO A 67 14.30 -1.57 2.29
C PRO A 67 12.81 -1.93 2.49
N GLY A 68 11.95 -0.93 2.69
CA GLY A 68 10.50 -1.09 2.88
C GLY A 68 9.81 -1.86 1.77
N LEU A 69 10.27 -1.75 0.51
CA LEU A 69 9.74 -2.53 -0.60
C LEU A 69 9.79 -4.04 -0.32
N TRP A 70 10.90 -4.53 0.22
CA TRP A 70 11.05 -5.96 0.51
C TRP A 70 10.18 -6.42 1.67
N LYS A 71 9.93 -5.54 2.65
CA LYS A 71 8.95 -5.81 3.72
C LYS A 71 7.54 -5.93 3.14
N LEU A 72 7.16 -5.03 2.22
CA LEU A 72 5.86 -5.04 1.56
C LEU A 72 5.66 -6.29 0.69
N VAL A 73 6.67 -6.69 -0.09
CA VAL A 73 6.63 -7.91 -0.90
C VAL A 73 6.54 -9.16 0.00
N ALA A 74 7.33 -9.22 1.07
CA ALA A 74 7.29 -10.33 2.02
C ALA A 74 5.95 -10.43 2.75
N LEU A 75 5.37 -9.29 3.16
CA LEU A 75 4.04 -9.23 3.77
C LEU A 75 2.95 -9.72 2.82
N SER A 76 3.01 -9.30 1.55
CA SER A 76 2.05 -9.73 0.54
C SER A 76 2.12 -11.24 0.27
N GLY A 77 3.33 -11.80 0.17
CA GLY A 77 3.49 -13.22 -0.22
C GLY A 77 2.89 -13.55 -1.59
N GLY A 78 2.60 -12.54 -2.43
CA GLY A 78 1.87 -12.67 -3.69
C GLY A 78 0.35 -12.51 -3.57
N GLY A 79 -0.18 -12.36 -2.36
CA GLY A 79 -1.59 -12.07 -2.09
C GLY A 79 -1.89 -10.58 -1.87
N PRO A 80 -3.18 -10.20 -1.83
CA PRO A 80 -3.60 -8.82 -1.62
C PRO A 80 -3.23 -8.30 -0.22
N VAL A 81 -2.81 -7.04 -0.16
CA VAL A 81 -2.52 -6.31 1.09
C VAL A 81 -3.24 -4.96 1.09
N THR A 82 -3.39 -4.39 2.28
CA THR A 82 -3.77 -2.98 2.42
C THR A 82 -2.53 -2.13 2.61
N VAL A 83 -2.43 -0.99 1.92
CA VAL A 83 -1.25 -0.11 2.00
C VAL A 83 -1.69 1.33 2.16
N PHE A 84 -1.11 2.02 3.14
CA PHE A 84 -1.26 3.46 3.32
C PHE A 84 0.02 4.17 2.86
N GLY A 85 -0.16 5.28 2.17
CA GLY A 85 0.94 6.07 1.64
C GLY A 85 0.45 7.33 0.94
N GLU A 86 1.32 7.94 0.16
CA GLU A 86 1.04 9.15 -0.61
C GLU A 86 1.07 8.88 -2.11
N LEU A 87 0.02 9.32 -2.80
CA LEU A 87 -0.04 9.30 -4.26
C LEU A 87 0.36 10.68 -4.79
N GLY A 88 1.44 10.73 -5.56
CA GLY A 88 1.89 11.96 -6.23
C GLY A 88 2.21 11.72 -7.70
N HIS A 89 2.65 12.78 -8.38
CA HIS A 89 2.99 12.76 -9.80
C HIS A 89 4.12 11.79 -10.18
N ARG A 90 4.91 11.33 -9.19
CA ARG A 90 6.01 10.35 -9.38
C ARG A 90 5.60 8.92 -9.03
N GLY A 91 4.34 8.68 -8.76
CA GLY A 91 3.82 7.39 -8.30
C GLY A 91 3.48 7.39 -6.81
N PHE A 92 3.27 6.20 -6.28
CA PHE A 92 2.82 5.97 -4.91
C PHE A 92 4.01 5.70 -3.98
N ASP A 93 4.06 6.40 -2.85
CA ASP A 93 5.05 6.19 -1.80
C ASP A 93 4.41 5.49 -0.57
N PRO A 94 4.67 4.18 -0.36
CA PRO A 94 4.05 3.41 0.71
C PRO A 94 4.75 3.62 2.05
N PHE A 95 3.96 3.91 3.10
CA PHE A 95 4.48 4.18 4.46
C PHE A 95 4.15 3.07 5.46
N ALA A 96 2.98 2.45 5.31
CA ALA A 96 2.53 1.34 6.17
C ALA A 96 1.72 0.33 5.36
N ALA A 97 1.77 -0.93 5.76
CA ALA A 97 0.96 -1.98 5.15
C ALA A 97 0.39 -2.95 6.19
N TRP A 98 -0.73 -3.56 5.85
CA TRP A 98 -1.43 -4.56 6.65
C TRP A 98 -1.69 -5.79 5.76
N ASP A 99 -1.55 -6.98 6.34
CA ASP A 99 -2.06 -8.19 5.73
C ASP A 99 -3.59 -8.08 5.59
N THR A 100 -4.15 -8.66 4.53
CA THR A 100 -5.60 -8.84 4.40
C THR A 100 -6.11 -10.00 5.27
N GLY A 101 -5.19 -10.76 5.90
CA GLY A 101 -5.41 -11.83 6.86
C GLY A 101 -6.48 -11.54 7.91
N GLY A 102 -7.69 -12.02 7.61
CA GLY A 102 -8.71 -12.49 8.54
C GLY A 102 -9.23 -11.48 9.56
N THR A 103 -10.40 -10.90 9.28
CA THR A 103 -11.34 -10.58 10.35
C THR A 103 -11.63 -11.88 11.13
N GLY A 104 -10.98 -12.05 12.29
CA GLY A 104 -11.31 -12.98 13.38
C GLY A 104 -11.82 -14.38 12.99
N GLY A 105 -10.90 -15.33 12.83
CA GLY A 105 -11.18 -16.77 12.87
C GLY A 105 -10.08 -17.45 13.70
N GLY A 106 -10.45 -18.14 14.77
CA GLY A 106 -9.57 -18.52 15.86
C GLY A 106 -8.52 -19.60 15.56
N ASP A 107 -7.66 -19.75 16.59
CA ASP A 107 -7.01 -20.99 17.05
C ASP A 107 -5.52 -21.16 16.66
N GLY A 108 -4.64 -20.81 17.61
CA GLY A 108 -3.52 -21.69 17.99
C GLY A 108 -2.11 -21.38 17.47
N SER A 109 -1.28 -20.85 18.38
CA SER A 109 0.14 -21.20 18.62
C SER A 109 1.20 -20.96 17.51
N GLY A 110 2.13 -20.03 17.75
CA GLY A 110 3.41 -20.01 17.03
C GLY A 110 4.29 -18.77 17.29
N SER A 111 5.35 -18.98 18.08
CA SER A 111 6.46 -18.08 18.42
C SER A 111 7.25 -17.51 17.22
N GLY A 112 7.68 -16.24 17.29
CA GLY A 112 8.83 -15.74 16.50
C GLY A 112 8.89 -14.24 16.24
N SER A 113 9.81 -13.56 16.93
CA SER A 113 10.04 -12.12 16.96
C SER A 113 10.48 -11.47 15.64
N ALA A 114 9.63 -10.61 15.09
CA ALA A 114 10.01 -9.29 14.57
C ALA A 114 9.19 -8.27 15.37
N GLU A 115 9.64 -7.03 15.58
CA GLU A 115 8.82 -6.00 16.23
C GLU A 115 7.61 -5.64 15.33
N VAL A 116 6.61 -6.52 15.36
CA VAL A 116 5.27 -6.31 14.83
C VAL A 116 4.57 -5.47 15.88
N THR A 117 4.75 -4.15 15.78
CA THR A 117 3.87 -3.26 16.51
C THR A 117 2.54 -3.29 15.80
N ASP A 118 1.51 -3.84 16.46
CA ASP A 118 0.15 -3.35 16.26
C ASP A 118 -0.43 -3.53 14.83
N GLY A 119 -0.36 -4.75 14.28
CA GLY A 119 -1.01 -5.17 13.01
C GLY A 119 -0.50 -4.50 11.72
N ALA A 120 0.23 -3.40 11.82
CA ALA A 120 0.75 -2.61 10.72
C ALA A 120 2.27 -2.77 10.58
N VAL A 121 2.74 -3.11 9.38
CA VAL A 121 4.17 -3.11 9.04
C VAL A 121 4.58 -1.73 8.55
N ARG A 122 5.51 -1.07 9.27
CA ARG A 122 6.13 0.18 8.81
C ARG A 122 7.12 -0.05 7.67
N LEU A 123 6.99 0.77 6.63
CA LEU A 123 7.76 0.69 5.38
C LEU A 123 8.77 1.84 5.22
N ILE A 124 8.71 2.85 6.09
CA ILE A 124 9.67 3.94 6.24
C ILE A 124 10.26 3.98 7.65
#